data_AF-Q79C71-F1
#
_entry.id   AF-Q79C71-F1
#
_cell.length_a   1.000
_cell.length_b   1.000
_cell.length_c   1.000
_cell.angle_alpha   90.00
_cell.angle_beta   90.00
_cell.angle_gamma   90.00
#
_symmetry.space_group_name_H-M   'P 1'
#
loop_
_entity.id
_entity.type
_entity.pdbx_description
1 polymer ?
#
loop_
_entity_poly.entity_id
_entity_poly.type
_entity_poly.pdbx_seq_one_letter_code
_entity_poly.pdbx_strand_id
1 'polypeptide(L)'
;RDIEQRIQNLRRECQGRREDRIVQLKEALKVAGALKLEEPPLISGQSSEELSAIMNGSLMYMRGSKAIMAEIQTLEARSSDDPFIPALRTLQEQQLLLSSLRVNSERVSVFRQDGPIETPDSPVRPRRAMILIFGLIIGGVLGGFLALCRIFLKKYAR
;
A
#
# COMPACT_ATOMS: atom_id res chain seq x y z
N ARG A 1 6.29 -5.32 -1.08
CA ARG A 1 6.78 -5.43 -2.48
C ARG A 1 6.96 -4.05 -3.09
N ASP A 2 6.08 -3.10 -2.79
CA ASP A 2 6.09 -1.74 -3.37
C ASP A 2 7.35 -0.93 -3.05
N ILE A 3 7.91 -1.05 -1.83
CA ILE A 3 9.11 -0.30 -1.42
C ILE A 3 10.34 -0.70 -2.23
N GLU A 4 10.53 -1.99 -2.49
CA GLU A 4 11.67 -2.51 -3.26
C GLU A 4 11.61 -2.03 -4.72
N GLN A 5 10.43 -2.07 -5.34
CA GLN A 5 10.22 -1.53 -6.68
C GLN A 5 10.51 -0.03 -6.72
N ARG A 6 10.10 0.71 -5.68
CA ARG A 6 10.36 2.14 -5.59
C ARG A 6 11.85 2.46 -5.48
N ILE A 7 12.60 1.68 -4.69
CA ILE A 7 14.07 1.78 -4.61
C ILE A 7 14.71 1.54 -5.97
N GLN A 8 14.30 0.48 -6.68
CA GLN A 8 14.84 0.18 -8.01
C GLN A 8 14.53 1.26 -9.04
N ASN A 9 13.32 1.82 -9.01
CA ASN A 9 12.93 2.92 -9.88
C ASN A 9 13.77 4.18 -9.62
N LEU A 10 13.98 4.55 -8.35
CA LEU A 10 14.82 5.69 -7.99
C LEU A 10 16.26 5.53 -8.44
N ARG A 11 16.82 4.31 -8.34
CA ARG A 11 18.17 4.01 -8.84
C ARG A 11 18.26 4.17 -10.36
N ARG A 12 17.29 3.61 -11.11
CA ARG A 12 17.23 3.77 -12.57
C ARG A 12 17.09 5.23 -12.99
N GLU A 13 16.26 5.99 -12.29
CA GLU A 13 16.07 7.41 -12.56
C GLU A 13 17.36 8.22 -12.30
N CYS A 14 18.04 7.94 -11.19
CA CYS A 14 19.29 8.63 -10.86
C CYS A 14 20.41 8.30 -11.86
N GLN A 15 20.49 7.04 -12.29
CA GLN A 15 21.41 6.61 -13.35
C GLN A 15 21.12 7.38 -14.66
N GLY A 16 19.85 7.44 -15.09
CA GLY A 16 19.47 8.18 -16.29
C GLY A 16 19.85 9.66 -16.19
N ARG A 17 19.55 10.31 -15.06
CA ARG A 17 19.96 11.71 -14.81
C ARG A 17 21.47 11.91 -14.88
N ARG A 18 22.27 10.94 -14.41
CA ARG A 18 23.74 10.99 -14.52
C ARG A 18 24.19 10.89 -15.97
N GLU A 19 23.61 9.97 -16.74
CA GLU A 19 23.92 9.79 -18.16
C GLU A 19 23.58 11.05 -18.97
N ASP A 20 22.38 11.61 -18.77
CA ASP A 20 21.95 12.87 -19.37
C ASP A 20 22.90 14.01 -19.04
N ARG A 21 23.34 14.09 -17.77
CA ARG A 21 24.30 15.10 -17.31
C ARG A 21 25.66 14.97 -18.01
N ILE A 22 26.15 13.75 -18.20
CA ILE A 22 27.40 13.50 -18.93
C ILE A 22 27.28 13.99 -20.38
N VAL A 23 26.15 13.74 -21.04
CA VAL A 23 25.91 14.21 -22.41
C VAL A 23 25.96 15.75 -22.49
N GLN A 24 25.24 16.43 -21.60
CA GLN A 24 25.26 17.91 -21.54
C GLN A 24 26.67 18.46 -21.30
N LEU A 25 27.44 17.83 -20.40
CA LEU A 25 28.83 18.23 -20.14
C LEU A 25 29.74 18.00 -21.35
N LYS A 26 29.54 16.91 -22.11
CA LYS A 26 30.30 16.64 -23.35
C LYS A 26 30.02 17.68 -24.42
N GLU A 27 28.77 18.14 -24.53
CA GLU A 27 28.41 19.25 -25.43
C GLU A 27 29.08 20.56 -24.99
N ALA A 28 28.98 20.90 -23.71
CA ALA A 28 29.63 22.08 -23.14
C ALA A 28 31.16 22.05 -23.32
N LEU A 29 31.79 20.88 -23.21
CA LEU A 29 33.22 20.69 -23.43
C LEU A 29 33.62 21.02 -24.88
N LYS A 30 32.82 20.62 -25.87
CA LYS A 30 33.07 20.95 -27.28
C LYS A 30 33.04 22.46 -27.51
N VAL A 31 32.06 23.14 -26.93
CA VAL A 31 31.93 24.60 -27.02
C VAL A 31 33.11 25.29 -26.33
N ALA A 32 33.44 24.89 -25.10
CA ALA A 32 34.57 25.44 -24.34
C ALA A 32 35.91 25.25 -25.07
N GLY A 33 36.12 24.07 -25.68
CA GLY A 33 37.30 23.76 -26.47
C GLY A 33 37.41 24.61 -27.74
N ALA A 34 36.29 24.82 -28.45
CA ALA A 34 36.24 25.71 -29.61
C ALA A 34 36.58 27.16 -29.25
N LEU A 35 36.17 27.60 -28.05
CA LEU A 35 36.47 28.93 -27.51
C LEU A 35 37.84 29.03 -26.83
N LYS A 36 38.61 27.94 -26.73
CA LYS A 36 39.89 27.85 -26.00
C LYS A 36 39.81 28.36 -24.55
N LEU A 37 38.65 28.16 -23.92
CA LEU A 37 38.43 28.47 -22.52
C LEU A 37 38.91 27.29 -21.68
N GLU A 38 40.17 27.31 -21.24
CA GLU A 38 40.73 26.26 -20.37
C GLU A 38 40.30 26.43 -18.92
N GLU A 39 40.33 27.67 -18.45
CA GLU A 39 40.00 28.08 -17.09
C GLU A 39 38.87 29.12 -17.12
N PRO A 40 38.08 29.25 -16.04
CA PRO A 40 37.05 30.26 -15.97
C PRO A 40 37.70 31.64 -16.11
N PRO A 41 37.21 32.51 -17.01
CA PRO A 41 37.77 33.85 -17.15
C PRO A 41 37.58 34.59 -15.84
N LEU A 42 38.67 35.16 -15.31
CA LEU A 42 38.65 36.04 -14.15
C LEU A 42 37.98 37.36 -14.56
N ILE A 43 36.65 37.42 -14.48
CA ILE A 43 35.89 38.62 -14.78
C ILE A 43 35.71 39.41 -13.48
N SER A 44 36.58 40.39 -13.27
CA SER A 44 36.43 41.35 -12.18
C SER A 44 35.21 42.24 -12.43
N GLY A 45 34.17 42.13 -11.59
CA GLY A 45 33.01 43.03 -11.62
C GLY A 45 31.67 42.43 -12.09
N GLN A 46 31.48 41.10 -12.06
CA GLN A 46 30.21 40.49 -12.46
C GLN A 46 29.04 40.90 -11.57
N SER A 47 27.88 41.05 -12.21
CA SER A 47 26.59 41.15 -11.53
C SER A 47 26.25 39.82 -10.85
N SER A 48 25.55 39.85 -9.71
CA SER A 48 25.12 38.64 -8.97
C SER A 48 24.33 37.66 -9.85
N GLU A 49 23.66 38.18 -10.88
CA GLU A 49 22.81 37.44 -11.80
C GLU A 49 23.60 36.58 -12.80
N GLU A 50 24.70 37.10 -13.34
CA GLU A 50 25.62 36.35 -14.22
C GLU A 50 26.36 35.25 -13.46
N LEU A 51 26.77 35.53 -12.22
CA LEU A 51 27.33 34.51 -11.34
C LEU A 51 26.31 33.40 -11.05
N SER A 52 25.05 33.77 -10.81
CA SER A 52 23.98 32.78 -10.65
C SER A 52 23.80 31.95 -11.92
N ALA A 53 23.79 32.55 -13.11
CA ALA A 53 23.64 31.84 -14.38
C ALA A 53 24.76 30.81 -14.63
N ILE A 54 25.99 31.16 -14.26
CA ILE A 54 27.14 30.26 -14.28
C ILE A 54 26.96 29.10 -13.28
N MET A 55 26.49 29.38 -12.06
CA MET A 55 26.21 28.35 -11.05
C MET A 55 25.01 27.45 -11.40
N ASN A 56 24.00 28.02 -12.06
CA ASN A 56 22.75 27.37 -12.44
C ASN A 56 22.89 26.50 -13.70
N GLY A 57 24.05 26.54 -14.36
CA GLY A 57 24.37 25.68 -15.49
C GLY A 57 23.92 26.19 -16.86
N SER A 58 23.41 27.41 -17.00
CA SER A 58 23.12 27.98 -18.33
C SER A 58 24.39 28.32 -19.12
N LEU A 59 25.52 28.45 -18.42
CA LEU A 59 26.82 28.82 -18.99
C LEU A 59 27.90 27.78 -18.65
N MET A 60 27.57 26.48 -18.75
CA MET A 60 28.52 25.40 -18.39
C MET A 60 29.88 25.51 -19.08
N TYR A 61 29.91 25.94 -20.34
CA TYR A 61 31.14 26.13 -21.12
C TYR A 61 32.06 27.23 -20.55
N MET A 62 31.52 28.22 -19.82
CA MET A 62 32.31 29.29 -19.22
C MET A 62 33.14 28.83 -18.03
N ARG A 63 32.85 27.65 -17.46
CA ARG A 63 33.63 27.09 -16.35
C ARG A 63 35.01 26.56 -16.80
N GLY A 64 35.24 26.49 -18.10
CA GLY A 64 36.49 26.02 -18.69
C GLY A 64 36.49 24.52 -18.97
N SER A 65 37.22 24.13 -20.01
CA SER A 65 37.31 22.75 -20.51
C SER A 65 37.91 21.80 -19.47
N LYS A 66 38.89 22.26 -18.68
CA LYS A 66 39.57 21.47 -17.64
C LYS A 66 38.62 21.05 -16.53
N ALA A 67 37.80 21.99 -16.05
CA ALA A 67 36.82 21.72 -15.00
C ALA A 67 35.71 20.77 -15.49
N ILE A 68 35.21 20.97 -16.71
CA ILE A 68 34.20 20.10 -17.31
C ILE A 68 34.74 18.68 -17.51
N MET A 69 35.98 18.53 -17.99
CA MET A 69 36.62 17.24 -18.18
C MET A 69 36.80 16.46 -16.88
N ALA A 70 37.23 17.16 -15.81
CA ALA A 70 37.34 16.57 -14.48
C ALA A 70 35.97 16.09 -13.94
N GLU A 71 34.90 16.87 -14.17
CA GLU A 71 33.55 16.47 -13.78
C GLU A 71 33.07 15.24 -14.57
N ILE A 72 33.29 15.20 -15.88
CA ILE A 72 32.95 14.03 -16.71
C ILE A 72 33.69 12.78 -16.20
N GLN A 73 35.00 12.86 -15.99
CA GLN A 73 35.78 11.73 -15.48
C GLN A 73 35.28 11.25 -14.11
N THR A 74 34.89 12.18 -13.23
CA THR A 74 34.33 11.85 -11.93
C THR A 74 32.96 11.16 -12.04
N LEU A 75 32.12 11.59 -12.97
CA LEU A 75 30.81 10.97 -13.22
C LEU A 75 30.92 9.61 -13.90
N GLU A 76 31.85 9.44 -14.84
CA GLU A 76 32.10 8.17 -15.55
C GLU A 76 32.78 7.13 -14.64
N ALA A 77 33.68 7.56 -13.75
CA ALA A 77 34.35 6.67 -12.79
C ALA A 77 33.46 6.26 -11.60
N ARG A 78 32.27 6.86 -11.46
CA ARG A 78 31.38 6.62 -10.32
C ARG A 78 30.75 5.23 -10.41
N SER A 79 31.03 4.40 -9.40
CA SER A 79 30.49 3.04 -9.30
C SER A 79 29.06 2.96 -8.78
N SER A 80 28.62 3.89 -7.91
CA SER A 80 27.28 3.87 -7.30
C SER A 80 26.68 5.26 -7.19
N ASP A 81 25.39 5.35 -7.54
CA ASP A 81 24.59 6.58 -7.44
C ASP A 81 23.78 6.66 -6.14
N ASP A 82 23.80 5.62 -5.30
CA ASP A 82 23.03 5.54 -4.06
C ASP A 82 23.20 6.76 -3.13
N PRO A 83 24.41 7.33 -2.94
CA PRO A 83 24.59 8.53 -2.10
C PRO A 83 23.90 9.79 -2.63
N PHE A 84 23.58 9.83 -3.93
CA PHE A 84 23.00 10.98 -4.60
C PHE A 84 21.46 10.87 -4.72
N ILE A 85 20.86 9.84 -4.13
CA ILE A 85 19.41 9.63 -4.10
C ILE A 85 18.87 10.03 -2.72
N PRO A 86 18.23 11.21 -2.57
CA PRO A 86 17.88 11.75 -1.25
C PRO A 86 16.96 10.84 -0.42
N ALA A 87 16.00 10.17 -1.07
CA ALA A 87 14.99 9.34 -0.40
C ALA A 87 15.41 7.87 -0.20
N LEU A 88 16.58 7.46 -0.72
CA LEU A 88 16.95 6.05 -0.74
C LEU A 88 17.14 5.47 0.66
N ARG A 89 17.86 6.21 1.53
CA ARG A 89 18.17 5.75 2.89
C ARG A 89 16.90 5.52 3.70
N THR A 90 15.96 6.45 3.64
CA THR A 90 14.68 6.35 4.34
C THR A 90 13.85 5.15 3.84
N LEU A 91 13.84 4.88 2.53
CA LEU A 91 13.14 3.72 1.98
C LEU A 91 13.80 2.40 2.38
N GLN A 92 15.13 2.35 2.44
CA GLN A 92 15.88 1.18 2.91
C GLN A 92 15.60 0.89 4.39
N GLU A 93 15.52 1.92 5.24
CA GLU A 93 15.15 1.79 6.65
C GLU A 93 13.74 1.20 6.80
N GLN A 94 12.77 1.71 6.02
CA GLN A 94 11.41 1.15 6.01
C GLN A 94 11.41 -0.31 5.54
N GLN A 95 12.14 -0.65 4.49
CA GLN A 95 12.25 -2.03 4.01
C GLN A 95 12.84 -2.95 5.09
N LEU A 96 13.88 -2.49 5.79
CA LEU A 96 14.52 -3.23 6.86
C LEU A 96 13.56 -3.42 8.05
N LEU A 97 12.83 -2.37 8.43
CA LEU A 97 11.79 -2.44 9.45
C LEU A 97 10.72 -3.48 9.07
N LEU A 98 10.16 -3.39 7.86
CA LEU A 98 9.11 -4.31 7.40
C LEU A 98 9.60 -5.77 7.31
N SER A 99 10.84 -5.99 6.88
CA SER A 99 11.42 -7.34 6.78
C SER A 99 11.77 -7.97 8.13
N SER A 100 12.05 -7.15 9.15
CA SER A 100 12.31 -7.62 10.51
C SER A 100 11.05 -7.94 11.31
N LEU A 101 9.89 -7.38 10.93
CA LEU A 101 8.61 -7.67 11.56
C LEU A 101 8.13 -9.09 11.21
N ARG A 102 8.25 -10.01 12.16
CA ARG A 102 7.62 -11.34 12.06
C ARG A 102 6.18 -11.28 12.57
N VAL A 103 5.23 -11.21 11.65
CA VAL A 103 3.80 -11.28 11.98
C VAL A 103 3.45 -12.72 12.33
N ASN A 104 3.19 -12.98 13.61
CA ASN A 104 2.62 -14.26 14.05
C ASN A 104 1.11 -14.23 13.84
N SER A 105 0.67 -14.79 12.72
CA SER A 105 -0.74 -14.85 12.33
C SER A 105 -1.61 -15.66 13.32
N GLU A 106 -1.03 -16.52 14.16
CA GLU A 106 -1.74 -17.32 15.16
C GLU A 106 -2.19 -16.50 16.38
N ARG A 107 -1.58 -15.33 16.62
CA ARG A 107 -1.96 -14.43 17.73
C ARG A 107 -2.95 -13.35 17.33
N VAL A 108 -3.36 -13.32 16.05
CA VAL A 108 -4.34 -12.34 15.53
C VAL A 108 -5.72 -12.98 15.58
N SER A 109 -6.43 -12.82 16.69
CA SER A 109 -7.82 -13.28 16.82
C SER A 109 -8.77 -12.27 16.18
N VAL A 110 -9.49 -12.68 15.12
CA VAL A 110 -10.47 -11.82 14.40
C VAL A 110 -11.66 -11.44 15.27
N PHE A 111 -11.96 -12.25 16.29
CA PHE A 111 -12.99 -11.96 17.28
C PHE A 111 -12.42 -12.14 18.68
N ARG A 112 -12.81 -11.24 19.60
CA ARG A 112 -12.72 -11.46 21.03
C ARG A 112 -14.11 -11.84 21.51
N GLN A 113 -14.23 -13.01 22.11
CA GLN A 113 -15.49 -13.44 22.71
C GLN A 113 -15.67 -12.70 24.03
N ASP A 114 -16.54 -11.71 24.03
CA ASP A 114 -16.89 -10.93 25.21
C ASP A 114 -18.08 -11.62 25.90
N GLY A 115 -17.77 -12.51 26.86
CA GLY A 115 -18.76 -13.15 27.73
C GLY A 115 -18.96 -14.65 27.51
N PRO A 116 -19.46 -15.36 28.54
CA PRO A 116 -19.79 -16.78 28.44
C PRO A 116 -20.91 -16.98 27.42
N ILE A 117 -20.81 -18.07 26.65
CA ILE A 117 -21.93 -18.53 25.81
C ILE A 117 -23.01 -19.00 26.77
N GLU A 118 -24.03 -18.17 26.98
CA GLU A 118 -25.23 -18.60 27.70
C GLU A 118 -25.97 -19.62 26.82
N THR A 119 -25.87 -20.89 27.19
CA THR A 119 -26.68 -21.94 26.59
C THR A 119 -28.12 -21.74 27.01
N PRO A 120 -29.12 -21.83 26.10
CA PRO A 120 -30.51 -21.62 26.48
C PRO A 120 -30.98 -22.71 27.46
N ASP A 121 -31.17 -22.35 28.73
CA ASP A 121 -31.63 -23.26 29.79
C ASP A 121 -33.06 -23.79 29.57
N SER A 122 -33.81 -23.17 28.66
CA SER A 122 -35.15 -23.62 28.31
C SER A 122 -35.39 -23.62 26.79
N PRO A 123 -36.13 -24.62 26.26
CA PRO A 123 -36.47 -24.68 24.84
C PRO A 123 -37.32 -23.47 24.44
N VAL A 124 -36.84 -22.68 23.48
CA VAL A 124 -37.51 -21.45 23.03
C VAL A 124 -38.87 -21.74 22.38
N ARG A 125 -39.09 -22.94 21.81
CA ARG A 125 -40.40 -23.46 21.31
C ARG A 125 -40.41 -25.00 21.21
N PRO A 126 -41.60 -25.67 21.14
CA PRO A 126 -42.95 -25.18 21.40
C PRO A 126 -43.46 -25.61 22.79
N ARG A 127 -44.40 -24.83 23.36
CA ARG A 127 -44.97 -25.06 24.68
C ARG A 127 -45.78 -26.36 24.68
N ARG A 128 -45.23 -27.46 25.21
CA ARG A 128 -45.87 -28.80 25.27
C ARG A 128 -47.31 -28.75 25.79
N ALA A 129 -47.61 -27.82 26.69
CA ALA A 129 -48.96 -27.54 27.19
C ALA A 129 -49.96 -27.16 26.08
N MET A 130 -49.58 -26.35 25.09
CA MET A 130 -50.46 -26.00 23.98
C MET A 130 -50.84 -27.23 23.15
N ILE A 131 -49.87 -28.10 22.85
CA ILE A 131 -50.10 -29.33 22.07
C ILE A 131 -51.08 -30.25 22.81
N LEU A 132 -50.91 -30.38 24.12
CA LEU A 132 -51.81 -31.15 24.99
C LEU A 132 -53.24 -30.59 25.02
N ILE A 133 -53.40 -29.27 25.13
CA ILE A 133 -54.71 -28.61 25.14
C ILE A 133 -55.43 -28.81 23.79
N PHE A 134 -54.73 -28.62 22.66
CA PHE A 134 -55.32 -28.86 21.34
C PHE A 134 -55.73 -30.32 21.14
N GLY A 135 -54.91 -31.28 21.58
CA GLY A 135 -55.24 -32.71 21.52
C GLY A 135 -56.49 -33.06 22.34
N LEU A 136 -56.61 -32.52 23.55
CA LEU A 136 -57.78 -32.73 24.41
C LEU A 136 -59.07 -32.19 23.76
N ILE A 137 -59.02 -30.98 23.20
CA ILE A 137 -60.17 -30.34 22.56
C ILE A 137 -60.62 -31.17 21.35
N ILE A 138 -59.70 -31.53 20.46
CA ILE A 138 -60.01 -32.29 19.25
C ILE A 138 -60.56 -33.69 19.61
N GLY A 139 -59.95 -34.38 20.57
CA GLY A 139 -60.42 -35.69 21.03
C GLY A 139 -61.81 -35.65 21.65
N GLY A 140 -62.10 -34.61 22.47
CA GLY A 140 -63.42 -34.41 23.07
C GLY A 140 -64.51 -34.17 22.03
N VAL A 141 -64.24 -33.35 21.01
CA VAL A 141 -65.18 -33.08 19.92
C VAL A 141 -65.48 -34.35 19.11
N LEU A 142 -64.46 -35.12 18.73
CA LEU A 142 -64.64 -36.38 18.00
C LEU A 142 -65.40 -37.44 18.83
N GLY A 143 -65.07 -37.57 20.13
CA GLY A 143 -65.75 -38.51 21.03
C GLY A 143 -67.23 -38.16 21.23
N GLY A 144 -67.54 -36.87 21.43
CA GLY A 144 -68.92 -36.39 21.53
C GLY A 144 -69.72 -36.61 20.24
N PHE A 145 -69.12 -36.34 19.08
CA PHE A 145 -69.75 -36.59 17.79
C PHE A 145 -70.10 -38.07 17.59
N LEU A 146 -69.17 -38.97 17.90
CA LEU A 146 -69.40 -40.42 17.82
C LEU A 146 -70.53 -40.88 18.77
N ALA A 147 -70.57 -40.34 20.00
CA ALA A 147 -71.63 -40.66 20.96
C ALA A 147 -73.01 -40.22 20.44
N LEU A 148 -73.11 -39.01 19.86
CA LEU A 148 -74.35 -38.51 19.26
C LEU A 148 -74.77 -39.34 18.04
N CYS A 149 -73.85 -39.68 17.12
CA CYS A 149 -74.12 -40.58 16.00
C CYS A 149 -74.67 -41.92 16.48
N ARG A 150 -74.08 -42.50 17.53
CA ARG A 150 -74.54 -43.78 18.10
C ARG A 150 -75.96 -43.68 18.68
N ILE A 151 -76.27 -42.57 19.37
CA ILE A 151 -77.62 -42.33 19.91
C ILE A 151 -78.63 -42.15 18.77
N PHE A 152 -78.27 -41.39 17.73
CA PHE A 152 -79.16 -41.14 16.59
C PHE A 152 -79.46 -42.43 15.81
N LEU A 153 -78.44 -43.25 15.54
CA LEU A 153 -78.61 -44.58 14.93
C LEU A 153 -79.51 -45.49 15.78
N LYS A 154 -79.34 -45.50 17.10
CA LYS A 154 -80.16 -46.32 18.01
C LYS A 154 -81.62 -45.82 18.08
N LYS A 155 -81.85 -44.52 17.92
CA LYS A 155 -83.19 -43.91 17.91
C LYS A 155 -83.90 -44.10 16.56
N TYR A 156 -83.17 -44.16 15.46
CA TYR A 156 -83.73 -44.35 14.10
C TYR A 156 -83.99 -45.82 13.75
N ALA A 157 -83.33 -46.76 14.45
CA ALA A 157 -83.53 -48.21 14.29
C ALA A 157 -84.66 -48.79 15.17
N ARG A 158 -85.53 -47.94 15.72
CA ARG A 158 -86.67 -48.30 16.57
C ARG A 158 -87.91 -47.58 16.07
#